data_AF-A0A0B7NVA3-F1
#
_entry.id   AF-A0A0B7NVA3-F1
#
_cell.length_a   1.000
_cell.length_b   1.000
_cell.length_c   1.000
_cell.angle_alpha   90.00
_cell.angle_beta   90.00
_cell.angle_gamma   90.00
#
_symmetry.space_group_name_H-M   'P 1'
#
loop_
_entity.id
_entity.type
_entity.pdbx_description
1 polymer ?
#
loop_
_entity_poly.entity_id
_entity_poly.type
_entity_poly.pdbx_seq_one_letter_code
_entity_poly.pdbx_strand_id
1 'polypeptide(L)'
;MGPPLLLPVHLNLRPSSWQLFWSLPLPAKEFTPWWRLLHDRIAHCSWCHRIAPDKVPSRACALCGVDTEALYYFVVDSSFKEEFWRGIVSSLSLQDLLPSGLSI
;
A
#
# COMPACT_ATOMS: atom_id res chain seq x y z
N MET A 1 10.27 9.12 9.93
CA MET A 1 8.84 8.99 9.62
C MET A 1 8.56 10.01 8.54
N GLY A 2 8.12 9.59 7.36
CA GLY A 2 7.64 10.57 6.37
C GLY A 2 6.38 11.24 6.90
N PRO A 3 6.03 12.45 6.45
CA PRO A 3 4.74 13.03 6.82
C PRO A 3 3.65 12.04 6.40
N PRO A 4 2.64 11.75 7.25
CA PRO A 4 1.49 10.99 6.81
C PRO A 4 0.94 11.66 5.55
N LEU A 5 0.66 10.85 4.52
CA LEU A 5 -0.04 11.35 3.34
C LEU A 5 -1.28 12.06 3.87
N LEU A 6 -1.34 13.38 3.73
CA LEU A 6 -2.50 14.18 4.12
C LEU A 6 -3.58 13.86 3.09
N LEU A 7 -4.23 12.71 3.29
CA LEU A 7 -5.36 12.32 2.49
C LEU A 7 -6.46 13.35 2.72
N PRO A 8 -6.99 13.96 1.66
CA PRO A 8 -8.19 14.76 1.75
C PRO A 8 -9.25 14.02 2.57
N VAL A 9 -9.95 14.73 3.46
CA VAL A 9 -10.92 14.12 4.40
C VAL A 9 -11.97 13.27 3.69
N HIS A 10 -12.31 13.60 2.44
CA HIS A 10 -13.25 12.82 1.63
C HIS A 10 -12.73 11.45 1.16
N LEU A 11 -11.41 11.22 1.21
CA LEU A 11 -10.79 9.91 0.95
C LEU A 11 -10.67 9.06 2.22
N ASN A 12 -10.96 9.63 3.40
CA ASN A 12 -11.00 8.83 4.62
C ASN A 12 -12.30 8.01 4.65
N LEU A 13 -12.13 6.69 4.79
CA LEU A 13 -13.26 5.80 4.99
C LEU A 13 -13.99 6.15 6.30
N ARG A 14 -15.33 6.12 6.25
CA ARG A 14 -16.17 6.31 7.44
C ARG A 14 -15.91 5.17 8.44
N PRO A 15 -16.09 5.40 9.75
CA PRO A 15 -15.95 4.34 10.76
C PRO A 15 -16.78 3.09 10.46
N SER A 16 -17.99 3.25 9.91
CA SER A 16 -18.85 2.13 9.49
C SER A 16 -18.25 1.32 8.33
N SER A 17 -17.57 1.96 7.39
CA SER A 17 -16.85 1.28 6.30
C SER A 17 -15.69 0.46 6.85
N TRP A 18 -14.96 0.98 7.84
CA TRP A 18 -13.91 0.22 8.53
C TRP A 18 -14.47 -0.97 9.30
N GLN A 19 -15.59 -0.79 10.02
CA GLN A 19 -16.26 -1.89 10.72
C GLN A 19 -16.69 -2.99 9.75
N LEU A 20 -17.29 -2.63 8.61
CA LEU A 20 -17.67 -3.58 7.58
C LEU A 20 -16.44 -4.32 7.04
N PHE A 21 -15.39 -3.60 6.66
CA PHE A 21 -14.14 -4.18 6.16
C PHE A 21 -13.57 -5.23 7.12
N TRP A 22 -13.50 -4.90 8.41
CA TRP A 22 -12.98 -5.80 9.44
C TRP A 22 -13.94 -6.93 9.85
N SER A 23 -15.22 -6.84 9.50
CA SER A 23 -16.19 -7.94 9.69
C SER A 23 -16.15 -8.98 8.57
N LEU A 24 -15.48 -8.70 7.45
CA LEU A 24 -15.36 -9.65 6.35
C LEU A 24 -14.60 -10.90 6.84
N PRO A 25 -14.97 -12.11 6.36
CA PRO A 25 -14.29 -13.35 6.71
C PRO A 25 -12.93 -13.43 6.01
N LEU A 26 -11.99 -12.58 6.44
CA LEU A 26 -10.62 -12.56 5.94
C LEU A 26 -9.80 -13.64 6.66
N PRO A 27 -9.18 -14.57 5.93
CA PRO A 27 -8.12 -15.42 6.46
C PRO A 27 -7.08 -14.61 7.25
N ALA A 28 -6.58 -15.17 8.36
CA ALA A 28 -5.60 -14.49 9.21
C ALA A 28 -4.33 -14.04 8.45
N LYS A 29 -3.96 -14.80 7.40
CA LYS A 29 -2.85 -14.50 6.48
C LYS A 29 -3.05 -13.23 5.65
N GLU A 30 -4.29 -12.81 5.45
CA GLU A 30 -4.67 -11.59 4.71
C GLU A 30 -4.97 -10.44 5.67
N PHE A 31 -5.55 -10.72 6.84
CA PHE A 31 -5.81 -9.71 7.87
C PHE A 31 -4.53 -9.03 8.35
N THR A 32 -3.50 -9.82 8.66
CA THR A 32 -2.25 -9.30 9.26
C THR A 32 -1.53 -8.30 8.36
N PRO A 33 -1.33 -8.57 7.06
CA PRO A 33 -0.78 -7.58 6.12
C PRO A 33 -1.59 -6.29 6.07
N TRP A 34 -2.92 -6.35 5.96
CA TRP A 34 -3.77 -5.15 5.91
C TRP A 34 -3.66 -4.32 7.18
N TRP A 35 -3.72 -4.95 8.35
CA TRP A 35 -3.56 -4.27 9.62
C TRP A 35 -2.19 -3.58 9.72
N ARG A 36 -1.12 -4.30 9.36
CA ARG A 36 0.24 -3.74 9.37
C ARG A 36 0.37 -2.58 8.39
N LEU A 37 -0.22 -2.68 7.20
CA LEU A 37 -0.20 -1.62 6.21
C LEU A 37 -0.87 -0.34 6.75
N LEU A 38 -2.08 -0.46 7.30
CA LEU A 38 -2.85 0.69 7.80
C LEU A 38 -2.20 1.39 8.99
N HIS A 39 -1.37 0.67 9.74
CA HIS A 39 -0.64 1.21 10.89
C HIS A 39 0.83 1.58 10.57
N ASP A 40 1.26 1.59 9.30
CA ASP A 40 2.67 1.82 8.89
C ASP A 40 3.67 0.87 9.60
N ARG A 41 3.25 -0.38 9.76
CA ARG A 41 4.01 -1.48 10.36
C ARG A 41 4.34 -2.60 9.38
N ILE A 42 4.05 -2.44 8.10
CA ILE A 42 4.40 -3.42 7.08
C ILE A 42 5.89 -3.33 6.75
N ALA A 43 6.52 -4.50 6.62
CA ALA A 43 7.92 -4.61 6.29
C ALA A 43 8.13 -4.28 4.81
N HIS A 44 8.83 -3.17 4.56
CA HIS A 44 9.30 -2.72 3.25
C HIS A 44 10.82 -2.50 3.32
N CYS A 45 11.54 -2.52 2.18
CA CYS A 45 13.01 -2.53 2.17
C CYS A 45 13.63 -1.37 2.95
N SER A 46 13.10 -0.14 2.87
CA SER A 46 13.62 0.97 3.69
C SER A 46 13.47 0.74 5.19
N TRP A 47 12.35 0.15 5.64
CA TRP A 47 12.14 -0.17 7.05
C TRP A 47 13.04 -1.31 7.49
N CYS A 48 13.13 -2.37 6.70
CA CYS A 48 13.97 -3.53 7.01
C CYS A 48 15.45 -3.16 7.06
N HIS A 49 15.95 -2.38 6.09
CA HIS A 49 17.33 -1.88 6.09
C HIS A 49 17.63 -1.05 7.33
N ARG A 50 16.66 -0.26 7.81
CA ARG A 50 16.82 0.54 9.04
C ARG A 50 16.90 -0.32 10.30
N ILE A 51 16.14 -1.42 10.39
CA ILE A 51 16.07 -2.26 11.61
C ILE A 51 17.09 -3.40 11.59
N ALA A 52 17.45 -3.91 10.42
CA ALA A 52 18.35 -5.04 10.23
C ALA A 52 19.20 -4.84 8.95
N PRO A 53 20.14 -3.88 8.94
CA PRO A 53 20.96 -3.56 7.76
C PRO A 53 21.79 -4.76 7.28
N ASP A 54 22.24 -5.63 8.19
CA ASP A 54 23.00 -6.83 7.85
C ASP A 54 22.18 -7.84 7.04
N LYS A 55 20.85 -7.85 7.22
CA LYS A 55 19.94 -8.77 6.51
C LYS A 55 19.38 -8.14 5.24
N VAL A 56 19.22 -6.82 5.24
CA VAL A 56 18.68 -6.06 4.10
C VAL A 56 19.68 -4.95 3.78
N PRO A 57 20.67 -5.22 2.91
CA PRO A 57 21.79 -4.30 2.67
C PRO A 57 21.41 -3.07 1.84
N SER A 58 20.27 -3.11 1.13
CA SER A 58 19.79 -2.02 0.29
C SER A 58 18.36 -1.62 0.62
N ARG A 59 18.07 -0.33 0.47
CA ARG A 59 16.71 0.24 0.57
C ARG A 59 15.95 0.18 -0.75
N ALA A 60 16.60 -0.31 -1.82
CA ALA A 60 16.01 -0.40 -3.14
C ALA A 60 14.80 -1.35 -3.16
N CYS A 61 13.85 -1.07 -4.04
CA CYS A 61 12.70 -1.95 -4.24
C CYS A 61 13.15 -3.33 -4.70
N ALA A 62 12.55 -4.36 -4.10
CA ALA A 62 12.84 -5.74 -4.44
C ALA A 62 12.40 -6.11 -5.87
N LEU A 63 11.51 -5.33 -6.49
CA LEU A 63 10.99 -5.60 -7.83
C LEU A 63 11.83 -4.93 -8.93
N CYS A 64 12.12 -3.64 -8.80
CA CYS A 64 12.85 -2.89 -9.84
C CYS A 64 14.34 -2.72 -9.55
N GLY A 65 14.76 -2.80 -8.28
CA GLY A 65 16.15 -2.60 -7.85
C GLY A 65 16.70 -1.17 -7.98
N VAL A 66 15.90 -0.22 -8.47
CA VAL A 66 16.34 1.15 -8.77
C VAL A 66 15.87 2.13 -7.70
N ASP A 67 14.56 2.22 -7.47
CA ASP A 67 14.00 3.23 -6.58
C ASP A 67 14.09 2.81 -5.11
N THR A 68 14.18 3.80 -4.22
CA THR A 68 14.11 3.56 -2.77
C THR A 68 12.69 3.20 -2.38
N GLU A 69 12.52 2.00 -1.82
CA GLU A 69 11.20 1.50 -1.44
C GLU A 69 10.81 2.03 -0.07
N ALA A 70 9.99 3.08 -0.07
CA ALA A 70 9.21 3.55 1.07
C ALA A 70 7.79 2.93 1.04
N LEU A 71 6.99 3.13 2.10
CA LEU A 71 5.63 2.55 2.20
C LEU A 71 4.77 2.80 0.96
N TYR A 72 4.75 4.03 0.45
CA TYR A 72 3.96 4.38 -0.73
C TYR A 72 4.44 3.64 -2.00
N TYR A 73 5.75 3.56 -2.22
CA TYR A 73 6.35 2.81 -3.33
C TYR A 73 6.17 1.30 -3.21
N PHE A 74 6.17 0.80 -1.98
CA PHE A 74 5.89 -0.60 -1.67
C PHE A 74 4.47 -1.00 -2.11
N VAL A 75 3.49 -0.10 -2.04
CA VAL A 75 2.08 -0.42 -2.34
C VAL A 75 1.64 0.05 -3.73
N VAL A 76 1.99 1.28 -4.13
CA VAL A 76 1.35 1.98 -5.27
C VAL A 76 2.37 2.44 -6.31
N ASP A 77 3.44 3.12 -5.91
CA ASP A 77 4.23 4.01 -6.79
C ASP A 77 5.17 3.32 -7.79
N SER A 78 5.28 1.99 -7.77
CA SER A 78 6.07 1.29 -8.78
C SER A 78 5.21 1.05 -10.02
N SER A 79 5.72 1.39 -11.20
CA SER A 79 5.06 1.20 -12.50
C SER A 79 4.51 -0.22 -12.71
N PHE A 80 5.20 -1.24 -12.20
CA PHE A 80 4.71 -2.62 -12.21
C PHE A 80 3.42 -2.84 -11.39
N LYS A 81 3.33 -2.24 -10.19
CA LYS A 81 2.15 -2.35 -9.31
C LYS A 81 1.00 -1.48 -9.82
N GLU A 82 1.32 -0.35 -10.43
CA GLU A 82 0.35 0.53 -11.04
C GLU A 82 -0.46 -0.19 -12.13
N GLU A 83 0.24 -0.92 -13.01
CA GLU A 83 -0.39 -1.77 -14.02
C GLU A 83 -1.22 -2.89 -13.41
N PHE A 84 -0.68 -3.56 -12.38
CA PHE A 84 -1.42 -4.58 -11.62
C PHE A 84 -2.73 -4.04 -11.04
N TRP A 85 -2.69 -2.90 -10.35
CA TRP A 85 -3.87 -2.28 -9.76
C TRP A 85 -4.88 -1.83 -10.82
N ARG A 86 -4.42 -1.27 -11.94
CA ARG A 86 -5.30 -0.98 -13.08
C ARG A 86 -5.99 -2.23 -13.62
N GLY A 87 -5.27 -3.35 -13.71
CA GLY A 87 -5.83 -4.64 -14.12
C GLY A 87 -6.94 -5.11 -13.17
N ILE A 88 -6.70 -5.04 -11.85
CA ILE A 88 -7.69 -5.41 -10.82
C ILE A 88 -8.92 -4.50 -10.88
N VAL A 89 -8.73 -3.18 -10.95
CA VAL A 89 -9.84 -2.22 -11.03
C VAL A 89 -10.68 -2.47 -12.28
N SER A 90 -10.04 -2.72 -13.42
CA SER A 90 -10.74 -3.05 -14.66
C SER A 90 -11.49 -4.37 -14.56
N SER A 91 -10.88 -5.41 -13.98
CA SER A 91 -11.50 -6.73 -13.81
C SER A 91 -12.69 -6.72 -12.85
N LEU A 92 -12.69 -5.83 -11.86
CA LEU A 92 -13.76 -5.71 -10.86
C LEU A 92 -14.80 -4.65 -11.22
N SER A 93 -14.67 -3.99 -12.38
CA SER A 93 -15.51 -2.87 -12.81
C SER A 93 -15.59 -1.74 -11.79
N LEU A 94 -14.47 -1.45 -11.10
CA LEU A 94 -14.39 -0.45 -10.03
C LEU A 94 -13.85 0.91 -10.51
N GLN A 95 -13.91 1.18 -11.81
CA GLN A 95 -13.30 2.36 -12.43
C GLN A 95 -13.88 3.67 -11.86
N ASP A 96 -15.16 3.65 -11.51
CA ASP A 96 -15.88 4.79 -10.93
C ASP A 96 -15.39 5.18 -9.53
N LEU A 97 -14.64 4.30 -8.86
CA LEU A 97 -14.05 4.56 -7.54
C LEU A 97 -12.65 5.21 -7.65
N LEU A 98 -12.03 5.21 -8.82
CA LEU A 98 -10.77 5.90 -9.02
C LEU A 98 -11.02 7.40 -9.19
N PRO A 99 -10.25 8.27 -8.51
CA PRO A 99 -10.33 9.71 -8.76
C PRO A 99 -10.12 9.99 -10.24
N SER A 100 -11.08 10.65 -10.88
CA SER A 100 -11.09 10.95 -12.33
C SER A 100 -9.92 11.84 -12.82
N GLY A 101 -9.00 12.20 -11.92
CA GLY A 101 -7.87 13.09 -12.17
C GLY A 101 -6.53 12.58 -11.67
N LEU A 102 -6.40 11.31 -11.26
CA LEU A 102 -5.08 10.69 -11.16
C LEU A 102 -4.62 10.31 -12.57
N SER A 103 -4.22 11.33 -13.34
CA SER A 103 -3.05 11.16 -14.18
C SER A 103 -1.93 10.75 -13.25
N ILE A 104 -1.61 9.46 -13.26
CA ILE A 104 -0.36 8.98 -12.69
C ILE A 104 0.75 9.38 -13.66
#